data_AF-A0A2T4U6C7-F1
#
_entry.id   AF-A0A2T4U6C7-F1
#
_cell.length_a   1.000
_cell.length_b   1.000
_cell.length_c   1.000
_cell.angle_alpha   90.00
_cell.angle_beta   90.00
_cell.angle_gamma   90.00
#
_symmetry.space_group_name_H-M   'P 1'
#
loop_
_entity.id
_entity.type
_entity.pdbx_description
1 polymer ?
#
loop_
_entity_poly.entity_id
_entity_poly.type
_entity_poly.pdbx_seq_one_letter_code
_entity_poly.pdbx_strand_id
1 'polypeptide(L)'
;MAPVKLNDMSFGEFQNFLVKTVMDKMDSSFDQSPLVYFPIVHDRVESFLLVHWEEAWENCSTMTTEEWEASSCYEVFKQEVLDEFTSSLNEKDLYEPHH
;
A
#
# COMPACT_ATOMS: atom_id res chain seq x y z
N MET A 1 -21.04 -6.25 3.78
CA MET A 1 -20.10 -7.40 3.67
C MET A 1 -19.63 -7.72 5.09
N ALA A 2 -19.45 -8.99 5.42
CA ALA A 2 -18.81 -9.34 6.70
C ALA A 2 -17.32 -8.94 6.61
N PRO A 3 -16.72 -8.44 7.70
CA PRO A 3 -15.32 -8.04 7.68
C PRO A 3 -14.44 -9.29 7.51
N VAL A 4 -13.52 -9.24 6.54
CA VAL A 4 -12.61 -10.36 6.23
C VAL A 4 -11.43 -10.29 7.19
N LYS A 5 -11.13 -11.40 7.87
CA LYS A 5 -9.92 -11.51 8.69
C LYS A 5 -8.70 -11.73 7.82
N LEU A 6 -7.56 -11.19 8.24
CA LEU A 6 -6.31 -11.37 7.54
C LEU A 6 -5.96 -12.86 7.43
N ASN A 7 -6.02 -13.63 8.52
CA ASN A 7 -5.71 -15.06 8.50
C ASN A 7 -6.60 -15.94 7.60
N ASP A 8 -7.73 -15.41 7.11
CA ASP A 8 -8.59 -16.11 6.15
C ASP A 8 -8.13 -15.89 4.69
N MET A 9 -7.16 -15.00 4.45
CA MET A 9 -6.58 -14.74 3.13
C MET A 9 -5.25 -15.48 2.94
N SER A 10 -5.02 -15.90 1.70
CA SER A 10 -3.71 -16.31 1.23
C SER A 10 -2.76 -15.11 1.05
N PHE A 11 -1.46 -15.40 0.94
CA PHE A 11 -0.44 -14.41 0.59
C PHE A 11 -0.83 -13.59 -0.66
N GLY A 12 -1.27 -14.28 -1.72
CA GLY A 12 -1.66 -13.61 -2.98
C GLY A 12 -2.92 -12.76 -2.85
N GLU A 13 -3.87 -13.15 -2.01
CA GLU A 13 -5.06 -12.32 -1.73
C GLU A 13 -4.69 -11.06 -0.96
N PHE A 14 -3.79 -11.16 0.02
CA PHE A 14 -3.29 -9.99 0.73
C PHE A 14 -2.45 -9.08 -0.15
N GLN A 15 -1.55 -9.64 -0.95
CA GLN A 15 -0.78 -8.89 -1.94
C GLN A 15 -1.69 -8.10 -2.87
N ASN A 16 -2.74 -8.74 -3.41
CA ASN A 16 -3.72 -8.05 -4.26
C ASN A 16 -4.48 -6.95 -3.52
N PHE A 17 -4.83 -7.17 -2.25
CA PHE A 17 -5.44 -6.15 -1.40
C PHE A 17 -4.53 -4.93 -1.21
N LEU A 18 -3.23 -5.13 -0.95
CA LEU A 18 -2.26 -4.05 -0.80
C LEU A 18 -1.99 -3.31 -2.11
N VAL A 19 -1.81 -4.04 -3.22
CA VAL A 19 -1.67 -3.46 -4.56
C VAL A 19 -2.88 -2.58 -4.88
N LYS A 20 -4.09 -3.09 -4.70
CA LYS A 20 -5.31 -2.32 -4.92
C LYS A 20 -5.37 -1.09 -4.04
N THR A 21 -4.99 -1.22 -2.76
CA THR A 21 -4.93 -0.10 -1.82
C THR A 21 -4.01 1.02 -2.32
N VAL A 22 -2.82 0.68 -2.82
CA VAL A 22 -1.88 1.68 -3.38
C VAL A 22 -2.47 2.30 -4.65
N MET A 23 -3.00 1.48 -5.56
CA MET A 23 -3.59 1.95 -6.82
C MET A 23 -4.77 2.89 -6.58
N ASP A 24 -5.65 2.58 -5.63
CA ASP A 24 -6.81 3.43 -5.27
C ASP A 24 -6.34 4.78 -4.67
N LYS A 25 -5.28 4.78 -3.85
CA LYS A 25 -4.67 6.03 -3.36
C LYS A 25 -4.03 6.83 -4.49
N MET A 26 -3.37 6.18 -5.46
CA MET A 26 -2.75 6.85 -6.60
C MET A 26 -3.78 7.42 -7.58
N ASP A 27 -4.87 6.70 -7.88
CA ASP A 27 -5.93 7.17 -8.78
C ASP A 27 -6.57 8.48 -8.29
N SER A 28 -6.62 8.67 -6.98
CA SER A 28 -7.08 9.93 -6.38
C SER A 28 -6.14 11.12 -6.56
N SER A 29 -4.88 10.88 -6.96
CA SER A 29 -3.79 11.86 -6.92
C SER A 29 -3.03 12.05 -8.25
N PHE A 30 -3.15 11.14 -9.22
CA PHE A 30 -2.40 11.18 -10.48
C PHE A 30 -3.34 11.20 -11.71
N ASP A 31 -3.12 12.15 -12.62
CA ASP A 31 -3.77 12.20 -13.95
C ASP A 31 -3.24 11.14 -14.96
N GLN A 32 -2.37 10.23 -14.50
CA GLN A 32 -1.72 9.23 -15.36
C GLN A 32 -2.42 7.87 -15.32
N SER A 33 -2.36 7.13 -16.42
CA SER A 33 -3.05 5.84 -16.55
C SER A 33 -2.54 4.81 -15.50
N PRO A 34 -3.45 4.18 -14.72
CA PRO A 34 -3.13 3.12 -13.76
C PRO A 34 -2.27 1.98 -14.33
N LEU A 35 -2.38 1.71 -15.63
CA LEU A 35 -1.63 0.64 -16.30
C LEU A 35 -0.12 0.89 -16.35
N VAL A 36 0.33 2.14 -16.23
CA VAL A 36 1.76 2.49 -16.21
C VAL A 36 2.38 2.14 -14.86
N TYR A 37 1.64 2.35 -13.78
CA TYR A 37 2.13 2.17 -12.41
C TYR A 37 1.90 0.77 -11.85
N PHE A 38 0.91 0.03 -12.37
CA PHE A 38 0.58 -1.30 -11.87
C PHE A 38 1.79 -2.24 -11.72
N PRO A 39 2.70 -2.39 -12.71
CA PRO A 39 3.87 -3.25 -12.54
C PRO A 39 4.80 -2.79 -11.41
N ILE A 40 5.00 -1.48 -11.27
CA ILE A 40 5.89 -0.89 -10.25
C ILE A 40 5.30 -1.11 -8.86
N VAL A 41 3.99 -0.85 -8.71
CA VAL A 41 3.27 -1.06 -7.45
C VAL A 41 3.28 -2.53 -7.06
N HIS A 42 3.02 -3.43 -8.03
CA HIS A 42 3.03 -4.86 -7.80
C HIS A 42 4.38 -5.35 -7.27
N ASP A 43 5.48 -5.01 -7.95
CA ASP A 43 6.83 -5.43 -7.56
C ASP A 43 7.23 -4.84 -6.20
N ARG A 44 6.83 -3.60 -5.90
CA ARG A 44 7.14 -2.96 -4.62
C ARG A 44 6.37 -3.61 -3.46
N VAL A 45 5.08 -3.89 -3.64
CA VAL A 45 4.27 -4.62 -2.64
C VAL A 45 4.79 -6.03 -2.43
N GLU A 46 5.17 -6.74 -3.51
CA GLU A 46 5.77 -8.07 -3.40
C GLU A 46 7.07 -8.04 -2.59
N SER A 47 7.97 -7.11 -2.92
CA SER A 47 9.22 -6.91 -2.20
C SER A 47 9.00 -6.57 -0.73
N PHE A 48 8.02 -5.71 -0.43
CA PHE A 48 7.61 -5.37 0.93
C PHE A 48 7.16 -6.61 1.70
N LEU A 49 6.26 -7.42 1.12
CA LEU A 49 5.75 -8.61 1.78
C LEU A 49 6.84 -9.66 2.00
N LEU A 50 7.82 -9.78 1.10
CA LEU A 50 8.96 -10.69 1.29
C LEU A 50 9.83 -10.30 2.50
N VAL A 51 9.90 -9.01 2.85
CA VAL A 51 10.73 -8.50 3.95
C VAL A 51 9.95 -8.40 5.26
N HIS A 52 8.71 -7.91 5.20
CA HIS A 52 7.91 -7.55 6.37
C HIS A 52 6.72 -8.49 6.61
N TRP A 53 6.71 -9.71 6.06
CA TRP A 53 5.58 -10.65 6.22
C TRP A 53 5.15 -10.81 7.68
N GLU A 54 6.09 -11.08 8.58
CA GLU A 54 5.80 -11.29 9.99
C GLU A 54 5.19 -10.04 10.65
N GLU A 55 5.80 -8.87 10.38
CA GLU A 55 5.43 -7.58 10.98
C GLU A 55 4.14 -7.01 10.42
N ALA A 56 3.93 -7.10 9.10
CA ALA A 56 2.78 -6.54 8.41
C ALA A 56 1.58 -7.47 8.42
N TRP A 57 1.78 -8.79 8.56
CA TRP A 57 0.71 -9.78 8.47
C TRP A 57 0.63 -10.70 9.68
N GLU A 58 1.65 -11.52 9.99
CA GLU A 58 1.51 -12.59 11.00
C GLU A 58 1.14 -12.05 12.38
N ASN A 59 1.79 -10.96 12.81
CA ASN A 59 1.53 -10.29 14.08
C ASN A 59 0.12 -9.68 14.19
N CYS A 60 -0.52 -9.39 13.06
CA CYS A 60 -1.87 -8.84 13.00
C CYS A 60 -2.89 -9.82 12.43
N SER A 61 -2.52 -11.06 12.14
CA SER A 61 -3.32 -12.01 11.35
C SER A 61 -4.74 -12.28 11.87
N THR A 62 -5.00 -12.08 13.17
CA THR A 62 -6.32 -12.25 13.76
C THR A 62 -7.27 -11.08 13.52
N MET A 63 -6.75 -9.94 13.07
CA MET A 63 -7.48 -8.70 12.80
C MET A 63 -8.27 -8.80 11.49
N THR A 64 -9.30 -7.98 11.38
CA THR A 64 -9.96 -7.68 10.11
C THR A 64 -9.16 -6.69 9.28
N THR A 65 -9.43 -6.57 7.98
CA THR A 65 -8.81 -5.55 7.13
C THR A 65 -8.99 -4.13 7.67
N GLU A 66 -10.18 -3.82 8.21
CA GLU A 66 -10.51 -2.51 8.78
C GLU A 66 -9.70 -2.22 10.05
N GLU A 67 -9.58 -3.22 10.94
CA GLU A 67 -8.75 -3.11 12.14
C GLU A 67 -7.27 -3.01 11.79
N TRP A 68 -6.83 -3.74 10.77
CA TRP A 68 -5.46 -3.70 10.29
C TRP A 68 -5.08 -2.31 9.79
N GLU A 69 -5.93 -1.66 8.98
CA GLU A 69 -5.73 -0.28 8.50
C GLU A 69 -5.62 0.75 9.65
N ALA A 70 -6.20 0.46 10.81
CA ALA A 70 -6.09 1.29 12.01
C ALA A 70 -4.93 0.87 12.95
N SER A 71 -4.16 -0.17 12.59
CA SER A 71 -3.14 -0.77 13.44
C SER A 71 -1.72 -0.31 13.11
N SER A 72 -0.77 -0.68 13.97
CA SER A 72 0.67 -0.48 13.71
C SER A 72 1.19 -1.30 12.53
N CYS A 73 0.56 -2.43 12.19
CA CYS A 73 0.96 -3.24 11.03
C CYS A 73 0.73 -2.50 9.71
N TYR A 74 -0.32 -1.67 9.64
CA TYR A 74 -0.55 -0.79 8.50
C TYR A 74 0.47 0.34 8.44
N GLU A 75 0.95 0.85 9.58
CA GLU A 75 1.94 1.94 9.58
C GLU A 75 3.26 1.49 8.93
N VAL A 76 3.67 0.22 9.11
CA VAL A 76 4.84 -0.35 8.42
C VAL A 76 4.63 -0.37 6.90
N PHE A 77 3.46 -0.83 6.44
CA PHE A 77 3.09 -0.79 5.02
C PHE A 77 3.03 0.64 4.47
N LYS A 78 2.51 1.56 5.27
CA LYS A 78 2.37 2.95 4.87
C LYS A 78 3.75 3.59 4.65
N GLN A 79 4.66 3.44 5.61
CA GLN A 79 6.00 4.05 5.54
C GLN A 79 6.85 3.44 4.41
N GLU A 80 6.78 2.12 4.22
CA GLU A 80 7.63 1.44 3.24
C GLU A 80 7.07 1.47 1.82
N VAL A 81 5.74 1.53 1.65
CA VAL A 81 5.09 1.44 0.34
C VAL A 81 4.29 2.70 0.02
N LEU A 82 3.26 3.02 0.81
CA LEU A 82 2.35 4.12 0.44
C LEU A 82 3.05 5.47 0.37
N ASP A 83 3.93 5.76 1.32
CA ASP A 83 4.65 7.02 1.39
C ASP A 83 5.61 7.18 0.21
N GLU A 84 6.10 6.11 -0.41
CA GLU A 84 6.92 6.20 -1.64
C GLU A 84 6.08 6.71 -2.82
N PHE A 85 4.87 6.18 -2.98
CA PHE A 85 3.96 6.54 -4.07
C PHE A 85 3.18 7.83 -3.82
N THR A 86 3.05 8.25 -2.55
CA THR A 86 2.31 9.46 -2.17
C THR A 86 3.22 10.63 -1.79
N SER A 87 4.44 10.42 -1.29
CA SER A 87 5.37 11.53 -1.01
C SER A 87 5.96 12.13 -2.28
N SER A 88 6.00 11.40 -3.40
CA SER A 88 6.28 11.99 -4.71
C SER A 88 5.21 13.02 -5.14
N LEU A 89 4.09 13.15 -4.40
CA LEU A 89 3.09 14.20 -4.58
C LEU A 89 3.51 15.54 -3.92
N ASN A 90 4.35 15.51 -2.87
CA ASN A 90 4.77 16.73 -2.16
C ASN A 90 5.98 17.43 -2.80
N GLU A 91 6.75 16.75 -3.65
CA GLU A 91 7.91 17.36 -4.31
C GLU A 91 7.56 18.16 -5.57
N LYS A 92 6.31 18.12 -6.05
CA LYS A 92 5.86 18.93 -7.19
C LYS A 92 5.53 20.39 -6.84
N ASP A 93 5.49 20.77 -5.57
CA ASP A 93 5.41 22.18 -5.14
C ASP A 93 6.78 22.83 -4.86
N LEU A 94 7.90 22.10 -5.03
CA LEU A 94 9.25 22.62 -4.74
C LEU A 94 10.09 23.01 -5.98
N TYR A 95 9.47 23.07 -7.17
CA TYR A 95 10.11 23.51 -8.42
C TYR A 95 9.27 24.56 -9.17
N GLU A 96 8.91 25.67 -8.51
CA GLU A 96 8.80 26.95 -9.22
C GLU A 96 10.15 27.69 -9.09
N PRO A 97 11.04 27.64 -10.10
CA PRO A 97 12.10 28.63 -10.19
C PRO A 97 11.46 29.97 -10.52
N HIS A 98 11.58 30.92 -9.59
CA HIS A 98 11.37 32.35 -9.83
C HIS A 98 11.81 32.76 -11.24
N HIS A 99 10.89 33.34 -12.02
CA HIS A 99 11.26 34.23 -13.11
C HIS A 99 10.22 35.34 -13.34
#